data_AF-A0AAE3AEQ0-F1
#
_entry.id   AF-A0AAE3AEQ0-F1
#
_cell.length_a   1.000
_cell.length_b   1.000
_cell.length_c   1.000
_cell.angle_alpha   90.00
_cell.angle_beta   90.00
_cell.angle_gamma   90.00
#
_symmetry.space_group_name_H-M   'P 1'
#
loop_
_entity.id
_entity.type
_entity.pdbx_description
1 polymer ?
#
loop_
_entity_poly.entity_id
_entity_poly.type
_entity_poly.pdbx_seq_one_letter_code
_entity_poly.pdbx_strand_id
1 'polypeptide(L)'
;MHQSGDAAVNFGNTPPTAVGGVTLVEEKVVVTPVSGRHRSFKLGEYFSDTPGDTLHYVIVSSQLVSDTAAIDGDTLNVETSKSRSGDLVIAAVDAQGAQTQITFRFKVTNLTLAIFITLAVAVVVGIIVAGVTIWSVTHPLWKGELKVVNLDRSCAGMSRSHASFRGKLKLSYFMVGPCGLNADQCWFATKPGRRLKFCSKTPFYVNGMALKETDVYAGMTLIYADEKNRTGIRIDAAPGRR
;
A
#
# COMPACT_ATOMS: atom_id res chain seq x y z
N MET A 1 -73.13 -32.80 32.37
CA MET A 1 -72.37 -31.81 33.18
C MET A 1 -71.55 -30.98 32.22
N HIS A 2 -71.99 -29.76 31.93
CA HIS A 2 -71.20 -28.79 31.16
C HIS A 2 -70.19 -28.14 32.13
N GLN A 3 -68.89 -28.29 31.85
CA GLN A 3 -67.89 -27.35 32.33
C GLN A 3 -67.66 -26.35 31.20
N SER A 4 -68.31 -25.19 31.33
CA SER A 4 -67.95 -23.99 30.58
C SER A 4 -66.59 -23.55 31.12
N GLY A 5 -65.56 -23.57 30.29
CA GLY A 5 -64.28 -22.97 30.63
C GLY A 5 -64.46 -21.46 30.64
N ASP A 6 -64.35 -20.84 31.81
CA ASP A 6 -64.31 -19.39 31.94
C ASP A 6 -63.05 -18.87 31.22
N ALA A 7 -63.25 -18.38 30.00
CA ALA A 7 -62.32 -17.46 29.40
C ALA A 7 -62.44 -16.14 30.17
N ALA A 8 -61.52 -15.91 31.10
CA ALA A 8 -61.36 -14.61 31.74
C ALA A 8 -60.89 -13.61 30.67
N VAL A 9 -61.84 -12.98 29.99
CA VAL A 9 -61.58 -11.85 29.10
C VAL A 9 -61.20 -10.66 29.98
N ASN A 10 -59.91 -10.38 30.08
CA ASN A 10 -59.40 -9.27 30.87
C ASN A 10 -59.57 -7.95 30.08
N PHE A 11 -60.70 -7.28 30.29
CA PHE A 11 -61.03 -6.00 29.63
C PHE A 11 -60.20 -4.79 30.11
N GLY A 12 -59.19 -5.00 30.96
CA GLY A 12 -58.33 -3.95 31.52
C GLY A 12 -56.86 -3.97 31.10
N ASN A 13 -56.45 -4.89 30.22
CA ASN A 13 -55.05 -4.91 29.76
C ASN A 13 -54.78 -3.76 28.77
N THR A 14 -53.72 -3.00 29.01
CA THR A 14 -53.25 -1.97 28.05
C THR A 14 -52.07 -2.57 27.30
N PRO A 15 -52.07 -2.58 25.95
CA PRO A 15 -50.95 -3.12 25.21
C PRO A 15 -49.68 -2.30 25.47
N PRO A 16 -48.48 -2.91 25.30
CA PRO A 16 -47.23 -2.18 25.32
C PRO A 16 -47.27 -1.02 24.33
N THR A 17 -46.54 0.04 24.63
CA THR A 17 -46.47 1.24 23.79
C THR A 17 -45.04 1.54 23.36
N ALA A 18 -44.89 2.11 22.17
CA ALA A 18 -43.62 2.66 21.73
C ALA A 18 -43.35 3.97 22.49
N VAL A 19 -42.20 4.05 23.14
CA VAL A 19 -41.78 5.24 23.88
C VAL A 19 -41.74 6.43 22.91
N GLY A 20 -42.46 7.50 23.25
CA GLY A 20 -42.55 8.71 22.42
C GLY A 20 -43.27 8.52 21.07
N GLY A 21 -43.98 7.40 20.86
CA GLY A 21 -44.68 7.12 19.61
C GLY A 21 -43.76 6.77 18.43
N VAL A 22 -42.50 6.40 18.71
CA VAL A 22 -41.52 6.07 17.69
C VAL A 22 -41.88 4.75 17.01
N THR A 23 -42.12 4.77 15.70
CA THR A 23 -42.41 3.56 14.90
C THR A 23 -41.20 3.11 14.07
N LEU A 24 -40.21 3.99 13.90
CA LEU A 24 -39.00 3.76 13.11
C LEU A 24 -37.78 4.33 13.84
N VAL A 25 -36.78 3.48 14.04
CA VAL A 25 -35.44 3.85 14.52
C VAL A 25 -34.46 3.67 13.37
N GLU A 26 -33.84 4.75 12.90
CA GLU A 26 -32.84 4.67 11.84
C GLU A 26 -31.42 4.66 12.42
N GLU A 27 -30.64 3.62 12.10
CA GLU A 27 -29.25 3.48 12.51
C GLU A 27 -28.32 3.46 11.30
N LYS A 28 -27.38 4.41 11.26
CA LYS A 28 -26.32 4.47 10.24
C LYS A 28 -25.02 3.92 10.79
N VAL A 29 -24.50 2.87 10.16
CA VAL A 29 -23.29 2.19 10.62
C VAL A 29 -22.25 2.16 9.51
N VAL A 30 -21.10 2.75 9.79
CA VAL A 30 -19.90 2.57 8.96
C VAL A 30 -19.05 1.49 9.59
N VAL A 31 -18.86 0.38 8.87
CA VAL A 31 -18.01 -0.74 9.30
C VAL A 31 -16.61 -0.52 8.75
N THR A 32 -15.63 -0.52 9.64
CA THR A 32 -14.19 -0.51 9.32
C THR A 32 -13.52 -1.76 9.90
N PRO A 33 -12.25 -2.03 9.60
CA PRO A 33 -11.54 -3.17 10.19
C PRO A 33 -11.54 -3.14 11.74
N VAL A 34 -11.57 -1.93 12.33
CA VAL A 34 -11.40 -1.70 13.77
C VAL A 34 -12.68 -1.27 14.50
N SER A 35 -13.70 -0.78 13.79
CA SER A 35 -14.88 -0.17 14.42
C SER A 35 -16.18 -0.46 13.67
N GLY A 36 -17.31 -0.23 14.35
CA GLY A 36 -18.64 -0.34 13.77
C GLY A 36 -19.08 -1.77 13.43
N ARG A 37 -18.43 -2.78 14.03
CA ARG A 37 -18.63 -4.20 13.69
C ARG A 37 -19.81 -4.88 14.41
N HIS A 38 -20.31 -4.24 15.47
CA HIS A 38 -21.42 -4.69 16.28
C HIS A 38 -22.22 -3.49 16.79
N ARG A 39 -23.53 -3.65 16.98
CA ARG A 39 -24.43 -2.69 17.62
C ARG A 39 -25.33 -3.39 18.63
N SER A 40 -25.60 -2.70 19.74
CA SER A 40 -26.49 -3.16 20.79
C SER A 40 -27.50 -2.07 21.13
N PHE A 41 -28.74 -2.47 21.35
CA PHE A 41 -29.84 -1.58 21.72
C PHE A 41 -30.57 -2.16 22.93
N LYS A 42 -30.80 -1.34 23.96
CA LYS A 42 -31.64 -1.69 25.10
C LYS A 42 -33.10 -1.47 24.73
N LEU A 43 -33.86 -2.54 24.57
CA LEU A 43 -35.23 -2.50 24.05
C LEU A 43 -36.20 -1.81 25.03
N GLY A 44 -35.90 -1.81 26.32
CA GLY A 44 -36.65 -1.04 27.33
C GLY A 44 -36.56 0.49 27.15
N GLU A 45 -35.66 1.00 26.31
CA GLU A 45 -35.64 2.43 25.94
C GLU A 45 -36.64 2.77 24.83
N TYR A 46 -37.14 1.75 24.12
CA TYR A 46 -38.02 1.91 22.96
C TYR A 46 -39.45 1.44 23.22
N PHE A 47 -39.64 0.55 24.18
CA PHE A 47 -40.95 0.02 24.57
C PHE A 47 -41.22 0.27 26.05
N SER A 48 -42.46 0.62 26.37
CA SER A 48 -42.93 0.82 27.74
C SER A 48 -44.31 0.21 27.93
N ASP A 49 -44.57 -0.29 29.13
CA ASP A 49 -45.87 -0.79 29.55
C ASP A 49 -46.20 -0.27 30.96
N THR A 50 -47.35 -0.65 31.49
CA THR A 50 -47.78 -0.32 32.84
C THR A 50 -46.69 -0.72 33.85
N PRO A 51 -46.35 0.13 34.83
CA PRO A 51 -45.26 -0.16 35.77
C PRO A 51 -45.47 -1.51 36.50
N GLY A 52 -44.51 -2.43 36.30
CA GLY A 52 -44.55 -3.78 36.88
C GLY A 52 -44.74 -4.89 35.85
N ASP A 53 -45.19 -4.55 34.64
CA ASP A 53 -45.36 -5.54 33.57
C ASP A 53 -44.01 -5.86 32.90
N THR A 54 -43.76 -7.16 32.72
CA THR A 54 -42.54 -7.65 32.08
C THR A 54 -42.79 -7.84 30.59
N LEU A 55 -41.93 -7.22 29.77
CA LEU A 55 -42.00 -7.35 28.32
C LEU A 55 -41.07 -8.45 27.81
N HIS A 56 -41.61 -9.27 26.91
CA HIS A 56 -40.85 -10.24 26.13
C HIS A 56 -40.66 -9.70 24.70
N TYR A 57 -39.42 -9.76 24.19
CA TYR A 57 -39.09 -9.19 22.88
C TYR A 57 -38.85 -10.27 21.84
N VAL A 58 -39.39 -10.08 20.65
CA VAL A 58 -39.22 -11.00 19.51
C VAL A 58 -38.87 -10.28 18.23
N ILE A 59 -38.00 -10.88 17.43
CA ILE A 59 -37.77 -10.48 16.05
C ILE A 59 -38.93 -11.03 15.20
N VAL A 60 -39.80 -10.14 14.72
CA VAL A 60 -40.94 -10.52 13.87
C VAL A 60 -40.49 -10.77 12.44
N SER A 61 -39.60 -9.92 11.93
CA SER A 61 -39.01 -10.08 10.60
C SER A 61 -37.65 -9.40 10.52
N SER A 62 -36.80 -9.90 9.61
CA SER A 62 -35.46 -9.38 9.39
C SER A 62 -35.12 -9.40 7.91
N GLN A 63 -34.69 -8.26 7.37
CA GLN A 63 -34.09 -8.15 6.04
C GLN A 63 -32.55 -8.17 6.09
N LEU A 64 -31.99 -8.22 7.30
CA LEU A 64 -30.57 -8.39 7.55
C LEU A 64 -30.12 -9.80 7.12
N VAL A 65 -28.81 -10.03 7.09
CA VAL A 65 -28.29 -11.37 6.84
C VAL A 65 -28.70 -12.29 8.00
N SER A 66 -29.04 -13.56 7.69
CA SER A 66 -29.38 -14.56 8.70
C SER A 66 -28.32 -14.65 9.79
N ASP A 67 -28.75 -14.88 11.03
CA ASP A 67 -27.90 -15.01 12.23
C ASP A 67 -27.06 -13.76 12.58
N THR A 68 -27.32 -12.61 11.94
CA THR A 68 -26.65 -11.35 12.30
C THR A 68 -27.41 -10.49 13.29
N ALA A 69 -28.61 -10.89 13.69
CA ALA A 69 -29.39 -10.20 14.71
C ALA A 69 -29.95 -11.22 15.72
N ALA A 70 -29.81 -10.91 17.00
CA ALA A 70 -30.30 -11.74 18.09
C ALA A 70 -30.78 -10.87 19.25
N ILE A 71 -31.74 -11.37 20.01
CA ILE A 71 -32.19 -10.75 21.26
C ILE A 71 -31.67 -11.60 22.41
N ASP A 72 -31.00 -10.96 23.36
CA ASP A 72 -30.59 -11.54 24.64
C ASP A 72 -31.24 -10.74 25.77
N GLY A 73 -32.30 -11.31 26.36
CA GLY A 73 -33.13 -10.64 27.35
C GLY A 73 -33.78 -9.36 26.80
N ASP A 74 -33.33 -8.22 27.31
CA ASP A 74 -33.78 -6.87 26.93
C ASP A 74 -32.92 -6.23 25.83
N THR A 75 -31.91 -6.93 25.32
CA THR A 75 -30.89 -6.34 24.46
C THR A 75 -30.95 -6.93 23.06
N LEU A 76 -31.21 -6.08 22.07
CA LEU A 76 -31.02 -6.42 20.66
C LEU A 76 -29.53 -6.26 20.30
N ASN A 77 -28.92 -7.33 19.82
CA ASN A 77 -27.54 -7.37 19.34
C ASN A 77 -27.52 -7.60 17.83
N VAL A 78 -26.74 -6.80 17.10
CA VAL A 78 -26.62 -6.87 15.64
C VAL A 78 -25.15 -6.89 15.21
N GLU A 79 -24.72 -7.96 14.53
CA GLU A 79 -23.40 -8.11 13.94
C GLU A 79 -23.32 -7.41 12.57
N THR A 80 -23.16 -6.09 12.60
CA THR A 80 -23.14 -5.22 11.42
C THR A 80 -22.01 -5.54 10.45
N SER A 81 -20.91 -6.14 10.90
CA SER A 81 -19.79 -6.50 10.00
C SER A 81 -20.10 -7.62 9.01
N LYS A 82 -21.07 -8.50 9.33
CA LYS A 82 -21.52 -9.60 8.48
C LYS A 82 -22.88 -9.32 7.82
N SER A 83 -23.49 -8.18 8.15
CA SER A 83 -24.84 -7.85 7.71
C SER A 83 -24.84 -6.87 6.53
N ARG A 84 -26.05 -6.58 6.03
CA ARG A 84 -26.32 -5.58 4.99
C ARG A 84 -27.31 -4.54 5.51
N SER A 85 -27.51 -3.45 4.77
CA SER A 85 -28.61 -2.53 5.03
C SER A 85 -29.96 -3.26 4.93
N GLY A 86 -30.89 -2.93 5.82
CA GLY A 86 -32.22 -3.54 5.83
C GLY A 86 -33.01 -3.18 7.08
N ASP A 87 -34.28 -3.52 7.04
CA ASP A 87 -35.20 -3.33 8.16
C ASP A 87 -35.26 -4.58 9.04
N LEU A 88 -35.35 -4.37 10.35
CA LEU A 88 -35.54 -5.37 11.39
C LEU A 88 -36.76 -4.96 12.22
N VAL A 89 -37.80 -5.77 12.23
CA VAL A 89 -39.03 -5.47 12.99
C VAL A 89 -39.01 -6.22 14.30
N ILE A 90 -39.07 -5.49 15.40
CA ILE A 90 -39.10 -6.01 16.77
C ILE A 90 -40.49 -5.80 17.34
N ALA A 91 -41.05 -6.82 17.98
CA ALA A 91 -42.22 -6.69 18.82
C ALA A 91 -41.84 -6.78 20.30
N ALA A 92 -42.45 -5.92 21.12
CA ALA A 92 -42.59 -6.15 22.54
C ALA A 92 -43.97 -6.78 22.79
N VAL A 93 -43.99 -7.86 23.57
CA VAL A 93 -45.18 -8.65 23.90
C VAL A 93 -45.34 -8.68 25.41
N ASP A 94 -46.52 -8.33 25.90
CA ASP A 94 -46.85 -8.42 27.33
C ASP A 94 -47.17 -9.87 27.74
N ALA A 95 -47.41 -10.08 29.04
CA ALA A 95 -47.74 -11.40 29.58
C ALA A 95 -49.11 -11.94 29.10
N GLN A 96 -49.98 -11.08 28.59
CA GLN A 96 -51.31 -11.39 28.08
C GLN A 96 -51.34 -11.59 26.55
N GLY A 97 -50.20 -11.41 25.87
CA GLY A 97 -50.03 -11.58 24.43
C GLY A 97 -50.35 -10.35 23.58
N ALA A 98 -50.66 -9.20 24.18
CA ALA A 98 -50.78 -7.96 23.41
C ALA A 98 -49.38 -7.45 23.02
N GLN A 99 -49.29 -6.84 21.83
CA GLN A 99 -47.99 -6.51 21.25
C GLN A 99 -47.98 -5.16 20.53
N THR A 100 -46.80 -4.53 20.55
CA THR A 100 -46.48 -3.34 19.74
C THR A 100 -45.16 -3.55 19.02
N GLN A 101 -45.04 -3.01 17.81
CA GLN A 101 -43.89 -3.20 16.94
C GLN A 101 -43.16 -1.89 16.63
N ILE A 102 -41.83 -1.97 16.53
CA ILE A 102 -40.97 -0.90 16.04
C ILE A 102 -40.06 -1.47 14.95
N THR A 103 -39.84 -0.67 13.91
CA THR A 103 -38.87 -1.02 12.85
C THR A 103 -37.52 -0.38 13.15
N PHE A 104 -36.46 -1.18 13.19
CA PHE A 104 -35.08 -0.71 13.19
C PHE A 104 -34.53 -0.79 11.77
N ARG A 105 -34.23 0.36 11.17
CA ARG A 105 -33.66 0.47 9.83
C ARG A 105 -32.17 0.65 9.90
N PHE A 106 -31.43 -0.36 9.49
CA PHE A 106 -29.96 -0.31 9.41
C PHE A 106 -29.52 0.14 8.02
N LYS A 107 -28.65 1.16 8.00
CA LYS A 107 -27.91 1.60 6.81
C LYS A 107 -26.44 1.28 7.03
N VAL A 108 -26.01 0.12 6.53
CA VAL A 108 -24.66 -0.42 6.72
C VAL A 108 -23.78 -0.10 5.51
N THR A 109 -22.67 0.59 5.76
CA THR A 109 -21.63 0.85 4.76
C THR A 109 -20.35 0.14 5.18
N ASN A 110 -19.95 -0.91 4.45
CA ASN A 110 -18.74 -1.67 4.76
C ASN A 110 -17.53 -1.13 3.98
N LEU A 111 -16.60 -0.50 4.69
CA LEU A 111 -15.37 0.08 4.14
C LEU A 111 -14.13 -0.80 4.37
N THR A 112 -14.29 -1.97 4.99
CA THR A 112 -13.18 -2.86 5.37
C THR A 112 -12.25 -3.15 4.18
N LEU A 113 -12.83 -3.63 3.07
CA LEU A 113 -12.05 -3.98 1.88
C LEU A 113 -11.41 -2.74 1.24
N ALA A 114 -12.15 -1.63 1.14
CA ALA A 114 -11.65 -0.39 0.56
C ALA A 114 -10.44 0.16 1.33
N ILE A 115 -10.48 0.10 2.67
CA ILE A 115 -9.37 0.51 3.53
C ILE A 115 -8.14 -0.39 3.30
N PHE A 116 -8.31 -1.72 3.25
CA PHE A 116 -7.20 -2.63 2.99
C PHE A 116 -6.56 -2.42 1.61
N ILE A 117 -7.36 -2.24 0.57
CA ILE A 117 -6.86 -1.94 -0.78
C ILE A 117 -6.06 -0.63 -0.77
N THR A 118 -6.60 0.40 -0.12
CA THR A 118 -5.94 1.72 -0.05
C THR A 118 -4.58 1.62 0.67
N LEU A 119 -4.52 0.88 1.77
CA LEU A 119 -3.27 0.64 2.50
C LEU A 119 -2.26 -0.16 1.66
N ALA A 120 -2.70 -1.22 0.98
CA ALA A 120 -1.84 -2.02 0.12
C ALA A 120 -1.22 -1.17 -1.01
N VAL A 121 -2.03 -0.33 -1.66
CA VAL A 121 -1.54 0.59 -2.70
C VAL A 121 -0.52 1.59 -2.14
N ALA A 122 -0.78 2.18 -0.97
CA ALA A 122 0.15 3.11 -0.34
C ALA A 122 1.52 2.46 -0.05
N VAL A 123 1.51 1.20 0.44
CA VAL A 123 2.75 0.45 0.69
C VAL A 123 3.51 0.18 -0.61
N VAL A 124 2.83 -0.26 -1.67
CA VAL A 124 3.46 -0.53 -2.97
C VAL A 124 4.09 0.74 -3.55
N VAL A 125 3.38 1.87 -3.50
CA VAL A 125 3.92 3.16 -3.94
C VAL A 125 5.16 3.54 -3.13
N GLY A 126 5.12 3.36 -1.80
CA GLY A 126 6.28 3.58 -0.93
C GLY A 126 7.50 2.74 -1.32
N ILE A 127 7.30 1.45 -1.62
CA ILE A 127 8.38 0.55 -2.08
C ILE A 127 8.96 1.02 -3.42
N ILE A 128 8.12 1.41 -4.38
CA ILE A 128 8.57 1.89 -5.69
C ILE A 128 9.41 3.15 -5.53
N VAL A 129 8.92 4.14 -4.76
CA VAL A 129 9.64 5.39 -4.53
C VAL A 129 10.97 5.15 -3.83
N ALA A 130 11.01 4.29 -2.80
CA ALA A 130 12.24 3.91 -2.13
C ALA A 130 13.22 3.22 -3.10
N GLY A 131 12.74 2.26 -3.90
CA GLY A 131 13.54 1.56 -4.90
C GLY A 131 14.14 2.49 -5.95
N VAL A 132 13.35 3.41 -6.52
CA VAL A 132 13.82 4.41 -7.48
C VAL A 132 14.83 5.35 -6.85
N THR A 133 14.60 5.77 -5.60
CA THR A 133 15.53 6.65 -4.87
C THR A 133 16.86 5.95 -4.64
N ILE A 134 16.85 4.73 -4.09
CA ILE A 134 18.04 3.91 -3.89
C ILE A 134 18.78 3.68 -5.20
N TRP A 135 18.07 3.32 -6.28
CA TRP A 135 18.66 3.13 -7.60
C TRP A 135 19.32 4.41 -8.10
N SER A 136 18.66 5.56 -7.97
CA SER A 136 19.17 6.85 -8.44
C SER A 136 20.47 7.27 -7.74
N VAL A 137 20.63 6.93 -6.45
CA VAL A 137 21.80 7.23 -5.61
C VAL A 137 22.93 6.22 -5.85
N THR A 138 22.61 4.92 -5.91
CA THR A 138 23.59 3.84 -6.10
C THR A 138 24.13 3.77 -7.53
N HIS A 139 23.35 4.23 -8.50
CA HIS A 139 23.74 4.29 -9.92
C HIS A 139 23.76 5.75 -10.39
N PRO A 140 24.68 6.59 -9.87
CA PRO A 140 24.68 8.02 -10.17
C PRO A 140 24.81 8.26 -11.68
N LEU A 141 24.15 9.32 -12.15
CA LEU A 141 24.22 9.70 -13.56
C LEU A 141 25.47 10.51 -13.80
N TRP A 142 26.27 10.06 -14.75
CA TRP A 142 27.25 10.91 -15.39
C TRP A 142 26.61 11.58 -16.62
N LYS A 143 26.66 12.92 -16.67
CA LYS A 143 26.17 13.72 -17.79
C LYS A 143 27.36 14.34 -18.52
N GLY A 144 27.51 14.05 -19.80
CA GLY A 144 28.62 14.56 -20.61
C GLY A 144 28.90 13.68 -21.82
N GLU A 145 29.99 13.96 -22.53
CA GLU A 145 30.52 13.13 -23.61
C GLU A 145 31.87 12.53 -23.21
N LEU A 146 31.94 11.19 -23.20
CA LEU A 146 33.16 10.45 -22.91
C LEU A 146 33.68 9.90 -24.23
N LYS A 147 34.92 10.24 -24.57
CA LYS A 147 35.62 9.70 -25.73
C LYS A 147 36.87 8.98 -25.26
N VAL A 148 37.13 7.82 -25.85
CA VAL A 148 38.33 7.03 -25.54
C VAL A 148 38.97 6.59 -26.83
N VAL A 149 40.27 6.84 -26.96
CA VAL A 149 41.08 6.51 -28.14
C VAL A 149 42.34 5.76 -27.72
N ASN A 150 42.90 4.97 -28.64
CA ASN A 150 44.23 4.39 -28.48
C ASN A 150 45.29 5.50 -28.51
N LEU A 151 46.33 5.39 -27.70
CA LEU A 151 47.49 6.28 -27.79
C LEU A 151 48.30 6.03 -29.06
N ASP A 152 48.41 4.77 -29.47
CA ASP A 152 49.02 4.41 -30.75
C ASP A 152 48.00 4.59 -31.88
N ARG A 153 48.22 5.61 -32.71
CA ARG A 153 47.34 5.92 -33.85
C ARG A 153 47.40 4.87 -34.95
N SER A 154 48.49 4.11 -35.05
CA SER A 154 48.61 3.01 -36.02
C SER A 154 47.74 1.81 -35.64
N CYS A 155 47.44 1.67 -34.35
CA CYS A 155 46.58 0.64 -33.76
C CYS A 155 45.19 1.18 -33.36
N ALA A 156 44.82 2.36 -33.85
CA ALA A 156 43.53 2.98 -33.51
C ALA A 156 42.38 2.14 -34.08
N GLY A 157 41.52 1.62 -33.20
CA GLY A 157 40.25 1.04 -33.64
C GLY A 157 39.24 2.11 -34.09
N MET A 158 38.00 1.69 -34.38
CA MET A 158 36.89 2.59 -34.72
C MET A 158 36.37 3.32 -33.47
N SER A 159 37.14 4.27 -32.94
CA SER A 159 36.84 4.96 -31.68
C SER A 159 35.42 5.55 -31.69
N ARG A 160 34.67 5.23 -30.64
CA ARG A 160 33.31 5.75 -30.38
C ARG A 160 33.35 6.79 -29.26
N SER A 161 32.37 7.68 -29.21
CA SER A 161 32.05 8.44 -28.00
C SER A 161 30.76 7.92 -27.38
N HIS A 162 30.59 8.16 -26.08
CA HIS A 162 29.37 7.85 -25.36
C HIS A 162 28.86 9.11 -24.66
N ALA A 163 27.65 9.53 -25.01
CA ALA A 163 26.94 10.56 -24.28
C ALA A 163 26.29 9.93 -23.05
N SER A 164 26.53 10.47 -21.85
CA SER A 164 25.86 10.22 -20.56
C SER A 164 25.47 8.77 -20.21
N PHE A 165 25.88 8.27 -19.05
CA PHE A 165 25.51 6.92 -18.61
C PHE A 165 25.38 6.82 -17.09
N ARG A 166 24.73 5.75 -16.62
CA ARG A 166 24.63 5.38 -15.20
C ARG A 166 25.40 4.09 -14.93
N GLY A 167 26.00 3.97 -13.75
CA GLY A 167 26.65 2.74 -13.33
C GLY A 167 27.98 2.51 -14.05
N LYS A 168 28.08 1.43 -14.84
CA LYS A 168 29.33 0.98 -15.45
C LYS A 168 29.25 1.01 -16.98
N LEU A 169 30.32 1.49 -17.63
CA LEU A 169 30.49 1.44 -19.07
C LEU A 169 31.83 0.76 -19.40
N LYS A 170 31.80 -0.38 -20.08
CA LYS A 170 33.02 -1.14 -20.40
C LYS A 170 33.92 -0.40 -21.40
N LEU A 171 35.23 -0.61 -21.30
CA LEU A 171 36.19 -0.08 -22.27
C LEU A 171 35.95 -0.65 -23.67
N SER A 172 35.49 -1.90 -23.77
CA SER A 172 35.18 -2.53 -25.07
C SER A 172 34.11 -1.80 -25.88
N TYR A 173 33.23 -1.02 -25.24
CA TYR A 173 32.27 -0.15 -25.95
C TYR A 173 32.97 0.84 -26.91
N PHE A 174 34.14 1.34 -26.51
CA PHE A 174 34.85 2.39 -27.24
C PHE A 174 35.66 1.87 -28.43
N MET A 175 35.75 0.54 -28.61
CA MET A 175 36.43 -0.10 -29.73
C MET A 175 37.86 0.44 -29.95
N VAL A 176 38.63 0.61 -28.87
CA VAL A 176 39.96 1.26 -28.92
C VAL A 176 41.04 0.46 -29.65
N GLY A 177 40.76 -0.77 -30.09
CA GLY A 177 41.77 -1.64 -30.69
C GLY A 177 42.80 -2.16 -29.66
N PRO A 178 43.90 -2.78 -30.11
CA PRO A 178 44.93 -3.32 -29.23
C PRO A 178 45.70 -2.17 -28.56
N CYS A 179 45.35 -1.86 -27.31
CA CYS A 179 45.92 -0.76 -26.51
C CYS A 179 46.73 -1.26 -25.31
N GLY A 180 47.03 -2.57 -25.24
CA GLY A 180 47.69 -3.22 -24.11
C GLY A 180 46.79 -3.48 -22.89
N LEU A 181 45.63 -2.83 -22.80
CA LEU A 181 44.62 -3.08 -21.77
C LEU A 181 43.61 -4.14 -22.23
N ASN A 182 43.15 -5.00 -21.32
CA ASN A 182 42.05 -5.92 -21.59
C ASN A 182 40.71 -5.18 -21.50
N ALA A 183 40.11 -4.87 -22.65
CA ALA A 183 38.92 -4.04 -22.75
C ALA A 183 37.66 -4.59 -22.05
N ASP A 184 37.55 -5.91 -21.89
CA ASP A 184 36.43 -6.55 -21.17
C ASP A 184 36.62 -6.59 -19.66
N GLN A 185 37.86 -6.38 -19.20
CA GLN A 185 38.23 -6.29 -17.80
C GLN A 185 38.41 -4.84 -17.32
N CYS A 186 38.22 -3.86 -18.20
CA CYS A 186 38.29 -2.44 -17.90
C CYS A 186 36.90 -1.79 -18.05
N TRP A 187 36.56 -0.87 -17.15
CA TRP A 187 35.31 -0.12 -17.21
C TRP A 187 35.41 1.25 -16.55
N PHE A 188 34.53 2.15 -16.97
CA PHE A 188 34.26 3.43 -16.33
C PHE A 188 33.11 3.24 -15.35
N ALA A 189 33.26 3.70 -14.12
CA ALA A 189 32.23 3.71 -13.09
C ALA A 189 31.83 5.15 -12.74
N THR A 190 30.53 5.41 -12.71
CA THR A 190 29.98 6.70 -12.29
C THR A 190 30.10 6.89 -10.79
N LYS A 191 30.49 8.08 -10.34
CA LYS A 191 30.54 8.50 -8.94
C LYS A 191 29.59 9.68 -8.68
N PRO A 192 29.10 9.86 -7.43
CA PRO A 192 28.34 11.04 -7.06
C PRO A 192 29.07 12.34 -7.41
N GLY A 193 28.31 13.34 -7.88
CA GLY A 193 28.85 14.64 -8.29
C GLY A 193 29.36 14.70 -9.74
N ARG A 194 28.78 13.91 -10.67
CA ARG A 194 29.20 13.84 -12.09
C ARG A 194 30.68 13.46 -12.28
N ARG A 195 31.23 12.66 -11.36
CA ARG A 195 32.61 12.17 -11.43
C ARG A 195 32.66 10.79 -12.09
N LEU A 196 33.79 10.47 -12.68
CA LEU A 196 34.06 9.16 -13.26
C LEU A 196 35.28 8.55 -12.60
N LYS A 197 35.30 7.22 -12.55
CA LYS A 197 36.46 6.42 -12.17
C LYS A 197 36.74 5.44 -13.28
N PHE A 198 37.99 5.27 -13.66
CA PHE A 198 38.42 4.16 -14.50
C PHE A 198 38.87 3.02 -13.61
N CYS A 199 38.44 1.79 -13.92
CA CYS A 199 38.71 0.59 -13.15
C CYS A 199 39.19 -0.52 -14.08
N SER A 200 40.11 -1.34 -13.59
CA SER A 200 40.62 -2.52 -14.29
C SER A 200 40.85 -3.68 -13.32
N LYS A 201 40.70 -4.92 -13.79
CA LYS A 201 41.10 -6.10 -13.00
C LYS A 201 42.62 -6.25 -12.93
N THR A 202 43.33 -5.87 -13.99
CA THR A 202 44.80 -5.88 -14.09
C THR A 202 45.37 -4.48 -13.83
N PRO A 203 46.58 -4.37 -13.27
CA PRO A 203 47.23 -3.07 -13.09
C PRO A 203 47.39 -2.32 -14.42
N PHE A 204 47.30 -0.99 -14.33
CA PHE A 204 47.67 -0.03 -15.37
C PHE A 204 48.49 1.10 -14.72
N TYR A 205 49.10 1.96 -15.52
CA TYR A 205 50.02 2.98 -15.05
C TYR A 205 49.48 4.39 -15.28
N VAL A 206 49.51 5.21 -14.23
CA VAL A 206 49.22 6.65 -14.29
C VAL A 206 50.34 7.36 -13.53
N ASN A 207 51.01 8.31 -14.18
CA ASN A 207 52.17 9.02 -13.62
C ASN A 207 53.24 8.07 -13.04
N GLY A 208 53.49 6.95 -13.70
CA GLY A 208 54.47 5.92 -13.27
C GLY A 208 54.01 5.00 -12.14
N MET A 209 52.84 5.23 -11.54
CA MET A 209 52.31 4.38 -10.46
C MET A 209 51.39 3.30 -11.02
N ALA A 210 51.61 2.05 -10.60
CA ALA A 210 50.73 0.93 -10.91
C ALA A 210 49.44 0.99 -10.06
N LEU A 211 48.30 1.17 -10.71
CA LEU A 211 46.98 1.31 -10.10
C LEU A 211 46.00 0.32 -10.72
N LYS A 212 44.94 -0.03 -9.98
CA LYS A 212 43.76 -0.75 -10.53
C LYS A 212 42.56 0.15 -10.73
N GLU A 213 42.65 1.37 -10.22
CA GLU A 213 41.59 2.35 -10.27
C GLU A 213 42.16 3.77 -10.19
N THR A 214 41.55 4.70 -10.92
CA THR A 214 41.93 6.12 -10.89
C THR A 214 40.70 6.98 -11.18
N ASP A 215 40.64 8.18 -10.63
CA ASP A 215 39.60 9.14 -10.97
C ASP A 215 39.87 9.71 -12.38
N VAL A 216 38.81 9.85 -13.18
CA VAL A 216 38.85 10.47 -14.50
C VAL A 216 38.36 11.90 -14.35
N TYR A 217 39.26 12.85 -14.60
CA TYR A 217 38.97 14.27 -14.49
C TYR A 217 38.39 14.83 -15.79
N ALA A 218 37.76 16.00 -15.69
CA ALA A 218 37.33 16.73 -16.88
C ALA A 218 38.54 17.10 -17.75
N GLY A 219 38.40 16.96 -19.07
CA GLY A 219 39.48 17.11 -20.02
C GLY A 219 40.18 15.78 -20.29
N MET A 220 41.49 15.82 -20.47
CA MET A 220 42.29 14.68 -20.90
C MET A 220 42.87 13.90 -19.71
N THR A 221 42.71 12.58 -19.72
CA THR A 221 43.39 11.64 -18.82
C THR A 221 44.14 10.59 -19.65
N LEU A 222 45.41 10.35 -19.33
CA LEU A 222 46.24 9.33 -19.99
C LEU A 222 46.41 8.13 -19.06
N ILE A 223 46.19 6.94 -19.61
CA ILE A 223 46.37 5.67 -18.90
C ILE A 223 47.22 4.75 -19.76
N TYR A 224 48.30 4.23 -19.19
CA TYR A 224 49.23 3.35 -19.88
C TYR A 224 49.06 1.89 -19.44
N ALA A 225 49.20 0.95 -20.37
CA ALA A 225 49.18 -0.48 -20.08
C ALA A 225 50.52 -1.00 -19.53
N ASP A 226 51.60 -0.24 -19.73
CA ASP A 226 52.96 -0.59 -19.32
C ASP A 226 53.70 0.59 -18.69
N GLU A 227 54.68 0.30 -17.84
CA GLU A 227 55.50 1.29 -17.12
C GLU A 227 56.34 2.18 -18.06
N LYS A 228 56.65 1.67 -19.26
CA LYS A 228 57.44 2.41 -20.27
C LYS A 228 56.57 3.37 -21.08
N ASN A 229 55.29 3.50 -20.75
CA ASN A 229 54.31 4.39 -21.40
C ASN A 229 54.18 4.17 -22.91
N ARG A 230 54.40 2.94 -23.41
CA ARG A 230 54.39 2.65 -24.86
C ARG A 230 53.00 2.42 -25.43
N THR A 231 52.15 1.76 -24.65
CA THR A 231 50.78 1.42 -25.06
C THR A 231 49.77 1.90 -24.01
N GLY A 232 48.55 2.24 -24.44
CA GLY A 232 47.51 2.69 -23.52
C GLY A 232 46.36 3.41 -24.22
N ILE A 233 45.59 4.15 -23.42
CA ILE A 233 44.43 4.91 -23.86
C ILE A 233 44.51 6.37 -23.44
N ARG A 234 43.95 7.24 -24.28
CA ARG A 234 43.59 8.60 -23.93
C ARG A 234 42.09 8.67 -23.72
N ILE A 235 41.71 9.24 -22.59
CA ILE A 235 40.33 9.49 -22.22
C ILE A 235 40.10 11.00 -22.28
N ASP A 236 39.13 11.43 -23.08
CA ASP A 236 38.64 12.81 -23.10
C ASP A 236 37.23 12.83 -22.50
N ALA A 237 37.10 13.38 -21.28
CA ALA A 237 35.83 13.50 -20.59
C ALA A 237 35.35 14.96 -20.61
N ALA A 238 34.21 15.21 -21.25
CA ALA A 238 33.57 16.52 -21.30
C ALA A 238 32.26 16.50 -20.49
N PRO A 239 32.27 16.87 -19.19
CA PRO A 239 31.04 16.94 -18.41
C PRO A 239 30.08 17.99 -18.99
N GLY A 240 28.79 17.67 -19.05
CA GLY A 240 27.77 18.64 -19.47
C GLY A 240 27.69 19.82 -18.49
N ARG A 241 27.35 21.02 -19.00
CA ARG A 241 27.12 22.23 -18.18
C ARG A 241 26.07 21.96 -17.10
N ARG A 242 26.17 22.69 -15.98
CA ARG A 242 25.31 22.47 -14.81
C ARG A 242 23.85 22.61 -15.15
#